data_AF-A0A0T5NQT0-F1
#
_entry.id   AF-A0A0T5NQT0-F1
#
_cell.length_a   1.000
_cell.length_b   1.000
_cell.length_c   1.000
_cell.angle_alpha   90.00
_cell.angle_beta   90.00
_cell.angle_gamma   90.00
#
_symmetry.space_group_name_H-M   'P 1'
#
loop_
_entity.id
_entity.type
_entity.pdbx_description
1 polymer ?
#
loop_
_entity_poly.entity_id
_entity_poly.type
_entity_poly.pdbx_seq_one_letter_code
_entity_poly.pdbx_strand_id
1 'polypeptide(L)'
;MQAHDLANHSQKNVSMAKLYESGTWAKYEQRAKSLARKHPSRDPFRAYLICDEHGTFLSSNSRQSYRSALVRLAARDVLELAPPLWHQILNLAAGEDKKRDLERTISAYIDGETWDHIQQASGNLSNVQLRKLERAVEFIITVQPDPDHTALRHRSRQPSSTETKSGSSTSKNSTLYKLNQHQRRRAKVLSAYDWRSHFWNAAVMSDTHLDDRRRACIAAMMLTGCRPSELCDDLGVTVDAVGLEENQRLAFEIAGSKCIESGAIHPGKGQERRYIEIVCKTPEAAWLFDHVAEQPDRAVRLFLGAPTYDRKGIELMATERRRRVSDQLGKLIARLGKVAFPRLNCNLSPYVFRHALASDLRASAHQFNRCGIASALGHQSEKTQQHYGSPNTSKGLNGSRAVQITHVSATSPVRAFERARIGQKYDATPE
;
A
#
# COMPACT_ATOMS: atom_id res chain seq x y z
N MET A 1 13.33 30.07 -15.08
CA MET A 1 14.52 29.25 -14.82
C MET A 1 14.36 28.47 -13.52
N GLN A 2 14.28 29.09 -12.33
CA GLN A 2 14.06 28.37 -11.06
C GLN A 2 12.92 27.32 -11.09
N ALA A 3 11.75 27.68 -11.62
CA ALA A 3 10.62 26.73 -11.72
C ALA A 3 10.92 25.52 -12.64
N HIS A 4 11.75 25.71 -13.67
CA HIS A 4 12.19 24.65 -14.58
C HIS A 4 13.10 23.65 -13.86
N ASP A 5 14.05 24.14 -13.06
CA ASP A 5 14.93 23.28 -12.25
C ASP A 5 14.13 22.46 -11.24
N LEU A 6 13.14 23.09 -10.58
CA LEU A 6 12.23 22.39 -9.68
C LEU A 6 11.39 21.35 -10.44
N ALA A 7 10.92 21.66 -11.65
CA ALA A 7 10.18 20.73 -12.48
C ALA A 7 11.02 19.50 -12.86
N ASN A 8 12.28 19.71 -13.28
CA ASN A 8 13.25 18.64 -13.53
C ASN A 8 13.56 17.83 -12.26
N HIS A 9 13.77 18.50 -11.13
CA HIS A 9 13.97 17.85 -9.83
C HIS A 9 12.78 16.94 -9.45
N SER A 10 11.55 17.34 -9.79
CA SER A 10 10.38 16.51 -9.55
C SER A 10 10.46 15.15 -10.26
N GLN A 11 11.15 15.07 -11.40
CA GLN A 11 11.28 13.86 -12.23
C GLN A 11 12.38 12.89 -11.78
N LYS A 12 13.27 13.31 -10.86
CA LYS A 12 14.48 12.57 -10.42
C LYS A 12 14.27 11.06 -10.22
N ASN A 13 13.22 10.67 -9.50
CA ASN A 13 12.99 9.27 -9.12
C ASN A 13 12.03 8.53 -10.07
N VAL A 14 11.13 9.25 -10.76
CA VAL A 14 10.11 8.69 -11.66
C VAL A 14 9.84 9.72 -12.75
N SER A 15 10.14 9.36 -14.00
CA SER A 15 9.87 10.19 -15.18
C SER A 15 8.38 10.28 -15.50
N MET A 16 7.97 11.29 -16.28
CA MET A 16 6.57 11.41 -16.72
C MET A 16 6.11 10.21 -17.55
N ALA A 17 6.96 9.69 -18.45
CA ALA A 17 6.65 8.50 -19.26
C ALA A 17 6.22 7.30 -18.39
N LYS A 18 7.00 6.99 -17.33
CA LYS A 18 6.66 5.92 -16.37
C LYS A 18 5.34 6.17 -15.62
N LEU A 19 4.98 7.44 -15.39
CA LEU A 19 3.71 7.78 -14.75
C LEU A 19 2.51 7.58 -15.70
N TYR A 20 2.69 7.82 -16.99
CA TYR A 20 1.68 7.50 -18.02
C TYR A 20 1.49 5.99 -18.15
N GLU A 21 2.58 5.23 -18.32
CA GLU A 21 2.56 3.76 -18.45
C GLU A 21 1.88 3.07 -17.26
N SER A 22 2.16 3.54 -16.04
CA SER A 22 1.58 2.97 -14.81
C SER A 22 0.11 3.37 -14.56
N GLY A 23 -0.47 4.23 -15.40
CA GLY A 23 -1.79 4.84 -15.18
C GLY A 23 -1.85 5.78 -13.96
N THR A 24 -0.71 6.09 -13.35
CA THR A 24 -0.62 6.99 -12.20
C THR A 24 -0.96 8.42 -12.60
N TRP A 25 -0.59 8.82 -13.83
CA TRP A 25 -0.89 10.15 -14.36
C TRP A 25 -2.39 10.45 -14.39
N ALA A 26 -3.21 9.52 -14.89
CA ALA A 26 -4.66 9.66 -14.90
C ALA A 26 -5.25 9.87 -13.50
N LYS A 27 -4.66 9.23 -12.48
CA LYS A 27 -5.05 9.43 -11.07
C LYS A 27 -4.69 10.85 -10.58
N TYR A 28 -3.55 11.39 -11.00
CA TYR A 28 -3.16 12.77 -10.66
C TYR A 28 -4.10 13.79 -11.29
N GLU A 29 -4.45 13.62 -12.55
CA GLU A 29 -5.43 14.49 -13.22
C GLU A 29 -6.81 14.41 -12.57
N GLN A 30 -7.27 13.21 -12.24
CA GLN A 30 -8.55 13.03 -11.54
C GLN A 30 -8.56 13.72 -10.17
N ARG A 31 -7.44 13.64 -9.43
CA ARG A 31 -7.28 14.33 -8.15
C ARG A 31 -7.32 15.84 -8.32
N ALA A 32 -6.56 16.39 -9.26
CA ALA A 32 -6.58 17.82 -9.55
C ALA A 32 -7.99 18.29 -9.91
N LYS A 33 -8.69 17.58 -10.81
CA LYS A 33 -10.09 17.86 -11.17
C LYS A 33 -11.02 17.80 -9.94
N SER A 34 -10.83 16.82 -9.06
CA SER A 34 -11.62 16.71 -7.83
C SER A 34 -11.38 17.87 -6.86
N LEU A 35 -10.16 18.40 -6.81
CA LEU A 35 -9.81 19.53 -5.94
C LEU A 35 -10.32 20.85 -6.51
N ALA A 36 -10.13 21.06 -7.82
CA ALA A 36 -10.66 22.20 -8.56
C ALA A 36 -12.17 22.39 -8.37
N ARG A 37 -12.95 21.29 -8.36
CA ARG A 37 -14.41 21.33 -8.13
C ARG A 37 -14.82 21.88 -6.77
N LYS A 38 -13.92 21.88 -5.79
CA LYS A 38 -14.19 22.35 -4.42
C LYS A 38 -13.93 23.83 -4.23
N HIS A 39 -13.43 24.53 -5.27
CA HIS A 39 -13.06 25.94 -5.17
C HIS A 39 -13.73 26.77 -6.28
N PRO A 40 -14.25 27.99 -5.98
CA PRO A 40 -14.96 28.81 -6.97
C PRO A 40 -14.16 29.11 -8.24
N SER A 41 -12.84 29.29 -8.15
CA SER A 41 -11.99 29.57 -9.31
C SER A 41 -11.81 28.38 -10.26
N ARG A 42 -12.24 27.17 -9.88
CA ARG A 42 -11.94 25.90 -10.56
C ARG A 42 -10.45 25.66 -10.82
N ASP A 43 -9.59 26.34 -10.06
CA ASP A 43 -8.14 26.21 -10.13
C ASP A 43 -7.66 25.23 -9.05
N PRO A 44 -7.07 24.09 -9.44
CA PRO A 44 -6.63 23.10 -8.47
C PRO A 44 -5.42 23.55 -7.64
N PHE A 45 -4.55 24.43 -8.17
CA PHE A 45 -3.40 24.95 -7.44
C PHE A 45 -3.86 25.90 -6.33
N ARG A 46 -4.74 26.84 -6.68
CA ARG A 46 -5.31 27.78 -5.70
C ARG A 46 -6.13 27.07 -4.64
N ALA A 47 -6.93 26.08 -5.04
CA ALA A 47 -7.69 25.25 -4.11
C ALA A 47 -6.78 24.52 -3.11
N TYR A 48 -5.63 24.01 -3.56
CA TYR A 48 -4.65 23.39 -2.67
C TYR A 48 -4.06 24.38 -1.67
N LEU A 49 -3.60 25.54 -2.14
CA LEU A 49 -2.94 26.54 -1.29
C LEU A 49 -3.87 27.00 -0.16
N ILE A 50 -5.13 27.31 -0.49
CA ILE A 50 -6.15 27.68 0.50
C ILE A 50 -6.43 26.53 1.48
N CYS A 51 -6.54 25.29 0.99
CA CYS A 51 -6.72 24.15 1.87
C CYS A 51 -5.52 23.90 2.79
N ASP A 52 -4.31 24.18 2.31
CA ASP A 52 -3.06 24.00 3.06
C ASP A 52 -2.90 25.06 4.14
N GLU A 53 -3.16 26.32 3.78
CA GLU A 53 -3.11 27.49 4.67
C GLU A 53 -4.10 27.35 5.84
N HIS A 54 -5.35 26.96 5.55
CA HIS A 54 -6.38 26.79 6.56
C HIS A 54 -6.40 25.40 7.22
N GLY A 55 -5.48 24.49 6.85
CA GLY A 55 -5.43 23.14 7.42
C GLY A 55 -6.69 22.29 7.20
N THR A 56 -7.46 22.56 6.14
CA THR A 56 -8.78 21.92 5.90
C THR A 56 -8.69 20.55 5.24
N PHE A 57 -7.48 20.02 5.04
CA PHE A 57 -7.31 18.66 4.54
C PHE A 57 -7.78 17.61 5.56
N LEU A 58 -8.62 16.67 5.09
CA LEU A 58 -9.13 15.54 5.90
C LEU A 58 -8.03 14.71 6.59
N SER A 59 -6.82 14.68 6.02
CA SER A 59 -5.65 14.01 6.62
C SER A 59 -4.35 14.47 5.96
N SER A 60 -3.22 14.26 6.66
CA SER A 60 -1.87 14.46 6.10
C SER A 60 -1.62 13.64 4.84
N ASN A 61 -2.18 12.42 4.76
CA ASN A 61 -2.07 11.58 3.56
C ASN A 61 -2.86 12.16 2.38
N SER A 62 -4.05 12.70 2.64
CA SER A 62 -4.84 13.39 1.63
C SER A 62 -4.08 14.59 1.10
N ARG A 63 -3.58 15.45 2.01
CA ARG A 63 -2.73 16.61 1.69
C ARG A 63 -1.54 16.20 0.82
N GLN A 64 -0.73 15.25 1.29
CA GLN A 64 0.46 14.80 0.57
C GLN A 64 0.12 14.25 -0.81
N SER A 65 -0.98 13.52 -0.92
CA SER A 65 -1.37 12.92 -2.20
C SER A 65 -1.90 13.95 -3.20
N TYR A 66 -2.59 15.00 -2.76
CA TYR A 66 -2.90 16.16 -3.61
C TYR A 66 -1.64 16.93 -3.99
N ARG A 67 -0.75 17.18 -3.02
CA ARG A 67 0.54 17.84 -3.25
C ARG A 67 1.33 17.13 -4.34
N SER A 68 1.55 15.83 -4.22
CA SER A 68 2.29 15.06 -5.22
C SER A 68 1.65 15.11 -6.60
N ALA A 69 0.32 15.04 -6.69
CA ALA A 69 -0.37 15.15 -7.97
C ALA A 69 -0.18 16.53 -8.62
N LEU A 70 -0.35 17.61 -7.84
CA LEU A 70 -0.28 18.98 -8.36
C LEU A 70 1.14 19.41 -8.70
N VAL A 71 2.13 19.03 -7.88
CA VAL A 71 3.55 19.29 -8.21
C VAL A 71 3.92 18.64 -9.55
N ARG A 72 3.41 17.43 -9.82
CA ARG A 72 3.65 16.74 -11.09
C ARG A 72 2.95 17.40 -12.28
N LEU A 73 1.72 17.88 -12.10
CA LEU A 73 1.01 18.62 -13.14
C LEU A 73 1.65 19.98 -13.42
N ALA A 74 2.05 20.71 -12.37
CA ALA A 74 2.78 21.96 -12.51
C ALA A 74 4.12 21.74 -13.21
N ALA A 75 4.87 20.70 -12.85
CA ALA A 75 6.12 20.35 -13.50
C ALA A 75 5.94 20.07 -15.00
N ARG A 76 4.89 19.33 -15.40
CA ARG A 76 4.55 19.14 -16.82
C ARG A 76 4.30 20.48 -17.51
N ASP A 77 3.41 21.28 -16.94
CA ASP A 77 3.03 22.54 -17.58
C ASP A 77 4.24 23.50 -17.70
N VAL A 78 5.18 23.49 -16.75
CA VAL A 78 6.44 24.24 -16.83
C VAL A 78 7.34 23.69 -17.94
N LEU A 79 7.56 22.38 -17.99
CA LEU A 79 8.48 21.77 -18.95
C LEU A 79 7.96 21.84 -20.40
N GLU A 80 6.64 21.78 -20.59
CA GLU A 80 6.02 21.91 -21.91
C GLU A 80 5.94 23.36 -22.39
N LEU A 81 5.73 24.33 -21.50
CA LEU A 81 5.42 25.72 -21.90
C LEU A 81 6.57 26.72 -21.70
N ALA A 82 7.57 26.42 -20.86
CA ALA A 82 8.72 27.31 -20.70
C ALA A 82 9.59 27.43 -21.96
N PRO A 83 9.92 26.34 -22.70
CA PRO A 83 10.74 26.46 -23.89
C PRO A 83 10.13 27.36 -24.99
N PRO A 84 8.85 27.22 -25.35
CA PRO A 84 8.21 28.14 -26.29
C PRO A 84 8.14 29.59 -25.79
N LEU A 85 7.98 29.81 -24.49
CA LEU A 85 8.02 31.17 -23.91
C LEU A 85 9.40 31.80 -24.12
N TRP A 86 10.47 31.05 -23.84
CA TRP A 86 11.83 31.55 -24.00
C TRP A 86 12.16 31.83 -25.47
N HIS A 87 11.73 30.95 -26.39
CA HIS A 87 11.84 31.19 -27.82
C HIS A 87 11.14 32.50 -28.22
N GLN A 88 9.92 32.72 -27.75
CA GLN A 88 9.16 33.94 -28.01
C GLN A 88 9.87 35.19 -27.43
N ILE A 89 10.46 35.10 -26.23
CA ILE A 89 11.23 36.19 -25.61
C ILE A 89 12.48 36.52 -26.43
N LEU A 90 13.20 35.50 -26.90
CA LEU A 90 14.39 35.67 -27.75
C LEU A 90 14.06 36.36 -29.07
N ASN A 91 12.92 36.01 -29.69
CA ASN A 91 12.48 36.64 -30.94
C ASN A 91 11.99 38.08 -30.76
N LEU A 92 11.56 38.46 -29.54
CA LEU A 92 11.13 39.82 -29.21
C LEU A 92 12.28 40.72 -28.75
N ALA A 93 13.49 40.18 -28.57
CA ALA A 93 14.64 40.95 -28.12
C ALA A 93 15.03 42.01 -29.16
N ALA A 94 14.98 43.29 -28.75
CA ALA A 94 15.35 44.40 -29.62
C ALA A 94 16.87 44.51 -29.79
N GLY A 95 17.39 43.86 -30.83
CA GLY A 95 18.79 43.94 -31.27
C GLY A 95 19.62 42.69 -30.95
N GLU A 96 20.62 42.44 -31.80
CA GLU A 96 21.49 41.25 -31.75
C GLU A 96 22.28 41.11 -30.44
N ASP A 97 22.66 42.22 -29.81
CA ASP A 97 23.41 42.19 -28.55
C ASP A 97 22.53 41.73 -27.38
N LYS A 98 21.29 42.24 -27.29
CA LYS A 98 20.32 41.81 -26.27
C LYS A 98 19.93 40.35 -26.45
N LYS A 99 19.79 39.91 -27.71
CA LYS A 99 19.52 38.51 -28.04
C LYS A 99 20.67 37.61 -27.56
N ARG A 100 21.92 37.95 -27.89
CA ARG A 100 23.11 37.20 -27.43
C ARG A 100 23.23 37.17 -25.90
N ASP A 101 22.89 38.26 -25.22
CA ASP A 101 22.88 38.30 -23.75
C ASP A 101 21.80 37.41 -23.13
N LEU A 102 20.59 37.39 -23.71
CA LEU A 102 19.52 36.50 -23.29
C LEU A 102 19.85 35.04 -23.57
N GLU A 103 20.42 34.72 -24.74
CA GLU A 103 20.86 33.36 -25.08
C GLU A 103 21.90 32.86 -24.08
N ARG A 104 22.91 33.67 -23.78
CA ARG A 104 23.93 33.37 -22.78
C ARG A 104 23.33 33.16 -21.39
N THR A 105 22.35 33.98 -21.02
CA THR A 105 21.68 33.87 -19.72
C THR A 105 20.87 32.58 -19.65
N ILE A 106 20.05 32.27 -20.66
CA ILE A 106 19.19 31.09 -20.65
C ILE A 106 20.04 29.81 -20.70
N SER A 107 21.00 29.73 -21.62
CA SER A 107 21.87 28.55 -21.78
C SER A 107 22.70 28.22 -20.54
N ALA A 108 22.99 29.20 -19.68
CA ALA A 108 23.69 28.96 -18.41
C ALA A 108 22.86 28.16 -17.37
N TYR A 109 21.53 28.10 -17.52
CA TYR A 109 20.62 27.48 -16.54
C TYR A 109 19.85 26.26 -17.07
N ILE A 110 20.01 25.89 -18.33
CA ILE A 110 19.28 24.76 -18.92
C ILE A 110 20.21 23.78 -19.62
N ASP A 111 19.78 22.53 -19.71
CA ASP A 111 20.52 21.48 -20.41
C ASP A 111 20.39 21.59 -21.94
N GLY A 112 21.24 20.85 -22.65
CA GLY A 112 21.25 20.85 -24.12
C GLY A 112 19.93 20.38 -24.74
N GLU A 113 19.25 19.40 -24.13
CA GLU A 113 17.95 18.91 -24.60
C GLU A 113 16.87 20.01 -24.51
N THR A 114 16.83 20.74 -23.40
CA THR A 114 15.92 21.89 -23.25
C THR A 114 16.29 22.99 -24.23
N TRP A 115 17.57 23.23 -24.48
CA TRP A 115 18.03 24.22 -25.46
C TRP A 115 17.55 23.86 -26.87
N ASP A 116 17.67 22.59 -27.27
CA ASP A 116 17.16 22.11 -28.55
C ASP A 116 15.64 22.30 -28.67
N HIS A 117 14.90 22.05 -27.59
CA HIS A 117 13.45 22.34 -27.55
C HIS A 117 13.13 23.83 -27.69
N ILE A 118 13.95 24.74 -27.17
CA ILE A 118 13.79 26.19 -27.39
C ILE A 118 14.00 26.52 -28.87
N GLN A 119 15.05 25.97 -29.50
CA GLN A 119 15.36 26.24 -30.90
C GLN A 119 14.30 25.69 -31.86
N GLN A 120 13.71 24.54 -31.52
CA GLN A 120 12.69 23.87 -32.31
C GLN A 120 11.26 24.38 -32.02
N ALA A 121 11.07 25.16 -30.95
CA ALA A 121 9.75 25.68 -30.61
C ALA A 121 9.22 26.56 -31.74
N SER A 122 8.01 26.28 -32.21
CA SER A 122 7.33 27.05 -33.25
C SER A 122 6.02 27.63 -32.73
N GLY A 123 5.76 28.89 -33.07
CA GLY A 123 4.55 29.62 -32.69
C GLY A 123 4.63 30.36 -31.36
N ASN A 124 3.73 31.34 -31.20
CA ASN A 124 3.61 32.13 -29.98
C ASN A 124 2.66 31.44 -28.99
N LEU A 125 2.96 31.55 -27.69
CA LEU A 125 2.05 31.06 -26.66
C LEU A 125 0.76 31.91 -26.64
N SER A 126 -0.38 31.23 -26.60
CA SER A 126 -1.67 31.89 -26.38
C SER A 126 -1.77 32.45 -24.95
N ASN A 127 -2.63 33.46 -24.75
CA ASN A 127 -2.95 33.99 -23.42
C ASN A 127 -3.47 32.93 -22.43
N VAL A 128 -4.06 31.83 -22.93
CA VAL A 128 -4.49 30.70 -22.09
C VAL A 128 -3.28 29.90 -21.62
N GLN A 129 -2.32 29.61 -22.50
CA GLN A 129 -1.09 28.91 -22.16
C GLN A 129 -0.21 29.74 -21.21
N LEU A 130 -0.08 31.05 -21.44
CA LEU A 130 0.65 31.95 -20.55
C LEU A 130 0.09 31.92 -19.12
N ARG A 131 -1.23 32.05 -18.97
CA ARG A 131 -1.86 31.95 -17.64
C ARG A 131 -1.73 30.58 -17.00
N LYS A 132 -1.72 29.51 -17.79
CA LYS A 132 -1.49 28.14 -17.30
C LYS A 132 -0.07 27.99 -16.77
N LEU A 133 0.92 28.49 -17.53
CA LEU A 133 2.33 28.49 -17.13
C LEU A 133 2.56 29.33 -15.88
N GLU A 134 2.00 30.54 -15.82
CA GLU A 134 2.10 31.44 -14.67
C GLU A 134 1.66 30.75 -13.37
N ARG A 135 0.48 30.11 -13.38
CA ARG A 135 -0.05 29.37 -12.22
C ARG A 135 0.81 28.17 -11.84
N ALA A 136 1.34 27.45 -12.83
CA ALA A 136 2.21 26.30 -12.60
C ALA A 136 3.55 26.74 -11.98
N VAL A 137 4.12 27.84 -12.47
CA VAL A 137 5.34 28.48 -11.94
C VAL A 137 5.13 28.93 -10.51
N GLU A 138 4.06 29.69 -10.24
CA GLU A 138 3.72 30.13 -8.89
C GLU A 138 3.60 28.93 -7.94
N PHE A 139 2.81 27.93 -8.34
CA PHE A 139 2.57 26.77 -7.49
C PHE A 139 3.84 25.95 -7.20
N ILE A 140 4.68 25.67 -8.20
CA ILE A 140 5.87 24.83 -7.98
C ILE A 140 6.94 25.53 -7.16
N ILE A 141 7.01 26.87 -7.24
CA ILE A 141 7.89 27.69 -6.38
C ILE A 141 7.37 27.66 -4.94
N THR A 142 6.07 27.88 -4.73
CA THR A 142 5.46 27.85 -3.39
C THR A 142 5.51 26.45 -2.77
N VAL A 143 5.27 25.42 -3.58
CA VAL A 143 5.17 24.02 -3.17
C VAL A 143 6.28 23.22 -3.84
N GLN A 144 7.51 23.44 -3.38
CA GLN A 144 8.71 22.83 -3.96
C GLN A 144 8.61 21.29 -3.99
N PRO A 145 9.09 20.62 -5.05
CA PRO A 145 9.12 19.17 -5.14
C PRO A 145 9.97 18.55 -4.02
N ASP A 146 9.52 17.39 -3.53
CA ASP A 146 10.25 16.59 -2.55
C ASP A 146 10.26 15.13 -3.03
N PRO A 147 11.07 14.81 -4.06
CA PRO A 147 11.11 13.48 -4.66
C PRO A 147 11.68 12.42 -3.70
N ASP A 148 12.51 12.85 -2.75
CA ASP A 148 13.20 11.98 -1.79
C ASP A 148 12.46 11.88 -0.43
N HIS A 149 11.32 12.58 -0.29
CA HIS A 149 10.51 12.62 0.93
C HIS A 149 11.28 13.06 2.18
N THR A 150 12.25 13.97 2.03
CA THR A 150 13.13 14.43 3.11
C THR A 150 12.47 15.51 3.96
N ALA A 151 11.60 16.36 3.38
CA ALA A 151 10.96 17.47 4.08
C ALA A 151 9.99 16.99 5.19
N LEU A 152 9.38 15.81 5.03
CA LEU A 152 8.52 15.19 6.05
C LEU A 152 9.29 14.77 7.32
N ARG A 153 10.61 14.55 7.23
CA ARG A 153 11.42 14.14 8.39
C ARG A 153 11.69 15.30 9.34
N HIS A 154 11.85 16.51 8.82
CA HIS A 154 12.16 17.69 9.63
C HIS A 154 10.93 18.29 10.34
N ARG A 155 9.73 18.19 9.77
CA ARG A 155 8.51 18.76 10.39
C ARG A 155 7.95 17.94 11.56
N SER A 156 8.35 16.69 11.75
CA SER A 156 7.87 15.84 12.87
C SER A 156 8.41 16.25 14.25
N ARG A 157 9.29 17.26 14.31
CA ARG A 157 9.97 17.72 15.52
C ARG A 157 9.33 18.93 16.20
N GLN A 158 8.26 19.49 15.65
CA GLN A 158 7.51 20.58 16.28
C GLN A 158 6.21 20.05 16.91
N PRO A 159 5.97 20.27 18.21
CA PRO A 159 4.78 19.74 18.88
C PRO A 159 3.57 20.58 18.48
N SER A 160 2.73 20.06 17.59
CA SER A 160 1.38 20.59 17.40
C SER A 160 0.40 19.78 18.22
N SER A 161 -0.25 20.45 19.16
CA SER A 161 -1.30 19.93 20.02
C SER A 161 -2.63 19.89 19.28
N THR A 162 -2.80 18.94 18.37
CA THR A 162 -4.14 18.56 17.87
C THR A 162 -4.13 17.13 17.37
N GLU A 163 -4.99 16.32 17.98
CA GLU A 163 -5.35 14.93 17.71
C GLU A 163 -4.71 14.25 16.49
N THR A 164 -3.72 13.42 16.78
CA THR A 164 -3.11 12.47 15.85
C THR A 164 -4.10 11.36 15.49
N LYS A 165 -4.89 11.55 14.43
CA LYS A 165 -5.50 10.40 13.73
C LYS A 165 -4.42 9.65 12.93
N SER A 166 -3.79 8.74 13.66
CA SER A 166 -2.79 7.78 13.21
C SER A 166 -3.18 7.05 11.91
N GLY A 167 -2.22 6.91 10.99
CA GLY A 167 -2.36 6.25 9.70
C GLY A 167 -2.91 4.82 9.77
N SER A 168 -3.40 4.31 8.64
CA SER A 168 -4.21 3.08 8.59
C SER A 168 -3.52 1.80 9.09
N SER A 169 -2.20 1.78 9.32
CA SER A 169 -1.54 0.67 10.04
C SER A 169 -1.89 0.65 11.53
N THR A 170 -2.08 1.81 12.15
CA THR A 170 -2.49 1.94 13.55
C THR A 170 -3.94 1.51 13.74
N SER A 171 -4.81 1.70 12.75
CA SER A 171 -6.22 1.28 12.84
C SER A 171 -6.41 -0.24 12.98
N LYS A 172 -5.61 -1.05 12.26
CA LYS A 172 -5.68 -2.51 12.29
C LYS A 172 -5.09 -3.08 13.58
N ASN A 173 -3.93 -2.56 13.99
CA ASN A 173 -3.31 -2.93 15.27
C ASN A 173 -4.19 -2.50 16.45
N SER A 174 -4.84 -1.33 16.38
CA SER A 174 -5.80 -0.87 17.38
C SER A 174 -7.04 -1.77 17.43
N THR A 175 -7.56 -2.18 16.27
CA THR A 175 -8.70 -3.11 16.20
C THR A 175 -8.34 -4.47 16.80
N LEU A 176 -7.17 -5.03 16.43
CA LEU A 176 -6.66 -6.27 17.02
C LEU A 176 -6.46 -6.14 18.53
N TYR A 177 -5.91 -5.02 18.99
CA TYR A 177 -5.74 -4.77 20.43
C TYR A 177 -7.08 -4.77 21.17
N LYS A 178 -8.11 -4.10 20.62
CA LYS A 178 -9.46 -4.09 21.21
C LYS A 178 -10.10 -5.49 21.20
N LEU A 179 -9.93 -6.27 20.13
CA LEU A 179 -10.39 -7.66 20.06
C LEU A 179 -9.71 -8.53 21.11
N ASN A 180 -8.39 -8.36 21.30
CA ASN A 180 -7.64 -9.10 22.30
C ASN A 180 -8.03 -8.68 23.72
N GLN A 181 -8.33 -7.40 23.96
CA GLN A 181 -8.90 -6.94 25.22
C GLN A 181 -10.29 -7.55 25.47
N HIS A 182 -11.14 -7.61 24.44
CA HIS A 182 -12.44 -8.29 24.50
C HIS A 182 -12.28 -9.77 24.83
N GLN A 183 -11.37 -10.47 24.15
CA GLN A 183 -11.05 -11.88 24.44
C GLN A 183 -10.59 -12.06 25.88
N ARG A 184 -9.66 -11.23 26.40
CA ARG A 184 -9.22 -11.32 27.80
C ARG A 184 -10.37 -11.14 28.78
N ARG A 185 -11.30 -10.21 28.51
CA ARG A 185 -12.48 -10.00 29.36
C ARG A 185 -13.40 -11.22 29.35
N ARG A 186 -13.67 -11.78 28.16
CA ARG A 186 -14.52 -12.96 28.00
C ARG A 186 -13.88 -14.23 28.56
N ALA A 187 -12.55 -14.35 28.46
CA ALA A 187 -11.78 -15.48 28.98
C ALA A 187 -11.88 -15.65 30.51
N LYS A 188 -12.20 -14.58 31.25
CA LYS A 188 -12.47 -14.65 32.70
C LYS A 188 -13.74 -15.45 33.04
N VAL A 189 -14.68 -15.54 32.10
CA VAL A 189 -15.95 -16.26 32.27
C VAL A 189 -15.93 -17.58 31.51
N LEU A 190 -15.37 -17.58 30.30
CA LEU A 190 -15.22 -18.78 29.47
C LEU A 190 -13.75 -18.92 29.08
N SER A 191 -13.01 -19.76 29.79
CA SER A 191 -11.56 -19.91 29.63
C SER A 191 -11.15 -20.25 28.18
N ALA A 192 -11.93 -21.07 27.48
CA ALA A 192 -11.69 -21.45 26.09
C ALA A 192 -12.07 -20.38 25.04
N TYR A 193 -12.53 -19.20 25.46
CA TYR A 193 -12.98 -18.16 24.52
C TYR A 193 -11.84 -17.66 23.62
N ASP A 194 -12.06 -17.76 22.32
CA ASP A 194 -11.22 -17.19 21.27
C ASP A 194 -12.09 -16.34 20.34
N TRP A 195 -11.66 -15.10 20.09
CA TRP A 195 -12.49 -14.18 19.32
C TRP A 195 -12.62 -14.60 17.85
N ARG A 196 -11.64 -15.31 17.28
CA ARG A 196 -11.71 -15.81 15.89
C ARG A 196 -12.74 -16.92 15.74
N SER A 197 -12.72 -17.91 16.63
CA SER A 197 -13.74 -18.96 16.69
C SER A 197 -15.12 -18.38 16.97
N HIS A 198 -15.22 -17.38 17.86
CA HIS A 198 -16.49 -16.65 18.08
C HIS A 198 -16.95 -15.93 16.81
N PHE A 199 -16.06 -15.22 16.11
CA PHE A 199 -16.37 -14.57 14.83
C PHE A 199 -16.87 -15.57 13.78
N TRP A 200 -16.21 -16.73 13.68
CA TRP A 200 -16.61 -17.81 12.78
C TRP A 200 -18.02 -18.31 13.10
N ASN A 201 -18.27 -18.75 14.33
CA ASN A 201 -19.54 -19.36 14.70
C ASN A 201 -20.69 -18.34 14.72
N ALA A 202 -20.49 -17.18 15.33
CA ALA A 202 -21.55 -16.20 15.61
C ALA A 202 -21.86 -15.25 14.45
N ALA A 203 -20.99 -15.19 13.43
CA ALA A 203 -21.24 -14.31 12.28
C ALA A 203 -21.04 -15.02 10.95
N VAL A 204 -19.97 -15.79 10.75
CA VAL A 204 -19.75 -16.46 9.46
C VAL A 204 -20.78 -17.57 9.30
N MET A 205 -20.74 -18.62 10.15
CA MET A 205 -21.60 -19.80 10.05
C MET A 205 -23.09 -19.49 10.17
N SER A 206 -23.47 -18.51 10.99
CA SER A 206 -24.86 -18.10 11.18
C SER A 206 -25.45 -17.28 10.02
N ASP A 207 -24.64 -16.80 9.09
CA ASP A 207 -25.10 -15.95 7.99
C ASP A 207 -25.65 -16.78 6.83
N THR A 208 -26.96 -16.79 6.66
CA THR A 208 -27.65 -17.57 5.61
C THR A 208 -27.45 -17.03 4.20
N HIS A 209 -26.95 -15.80 4.04
CA HIS A 209 -26.72 -15.18 2.73
C HIS A 209 -25.28 -15.36 2.24
N LEU A 210 -24.41 -15.97 3.05
CA LEU A 210 -23.02 -16.22 2.71
C LEU A 210 -22.87 -17.60 2.05
N ASP A 211 -22.42 -17.61 0.80
CA ASP A 211 -22.06 -18.84 0.09
C ASP A 211 -20.77 -19.48 0.63
N ASP A 212 -20.61 -20.78 0.39
CA ASP A 212 -19.47 -21.56 0.88
C ASP A 212 -18.13 -21.10 0.32
N ARG A 213 -18.12 -20.61 -0.92
CA ARG A 213 -16.92 -20.05 -1.53
C ARG A 213 -16.39 -18.87 -0.72
N ARG A 214 -17.25 -17.95 -0.29
CA ARG A 214 -16.87 -16.81 0.57
C ARG A 214 -16.52 -17.27 1.98
N ARG A 215 -17.19 -18.28 2.54
CA ARG A 215 -16.80 -18.90 3.82
C ARG A 215 -15.38 -19.45 3.74
N ALA A 216 -15.06 -20.21 2.70
CA ALA A 216 -13.74 -20.78 2.46
C ALA A 216 -12.66 -19.70 2.30
N CYS A 217 -12.94 -18.62 1.57
CA CYS A 217 -12.06 -17.46 1.50
C CYS A 217 -11.79 -16.83 2.88
N ILE A 218 -12.80 -16.72 3.74
CA ILE A 218 -12.66 -16.18 5.10
C ILE A 218 -11.83 -17.12 5.97
N ALA A 219 -12.11 -18.44 5.92
CA ALA A 219 -11.34 -19.46 6.62
C ALA A 219 -9.86 -19.42 6.22
N ALA A 220 -9.56 -19.37 4.91
CA ALA A 220 -8.20 -19.25 4.40
C ALA A 220 -7.48 -18.00 4.95
N MET A 221 -8.15 -16.84 5.01
CA MET A 221 -7.56 -15.63 5.61
C MET A 221 -7.33 -15.76 7.12
N MET A 222 -8.24 -16.40 7.85
CA MET A 222 -8.12 -16.64 9.29
C MET A 222 -6.96 -17.58 9.64
N LEU A 223 -6.76 -18.62 8.81
CA LEU A 223 -5.79 -19.68 9.03
C LEU A 223 -4.38 -19.29 8.57
N THR A 224 -4.27 -18.62 7.42
CA THR A 224 -2.97 -18.36 6.75
C THR A 224 -2.54 -16.90 6.78
N GLY A 225 -3.43 -15.98 7.14
CA GLY A 225 -3.16 -14.55 7.08
C GLY A 225 -2.88 -14.06 5.64
N CYS A 226 -3.40 -14.76 4.63
CA CYS A 226 -3.32 -14.31 3.25
C CYS A 226 -3.96 -12.93 3.08
N ARG A 227 -3.42 -12.14 2.16
CA ARG A 227 -3.97 -10.81 1.86
C ARG A 227 -5.26 -11.01 1.08
N PRO A 228 -6.26 -10.13 1.24
CA PRO A 228 -7.48 -10.23 0.45
C PRO A 228 -7.21 -10.10 -1.06
N SER A 229 -6.14 -9.40 -1.47
CA SER A 229 -5.69 -9.32 -2.86
C SER A 229 -5.10 -10.62 -3.41
N GLU A 230 -4.70 -11.57 -2.56
CA GLU A 230 -4.21 -12.90 -2.98
C GLU A 230 -5.37 -13.83 -3.35
N LEU A 231 -6.61 -13.49 -2.95
CA LEU A 231 -7.83 -14.20 -3.34
C LEU A 231 -8.46 -13.64 -4.64
N CYS A 232 -7.72 -12.86 -5.43
CA CYS A 232 -8.20 -12.44 -6.75
C CYS A 232 -8.10 -13.60 -7.75
N ASP A 233 -8.97 -13.62 -8.74
CA ASP A 233 -9.03 -14.63 -9.82
C ASP A 233 -7.71 -14.90 -10.55
N ASP A 234 -6.90 -13.86 -10.74
CA ASP A 234 -5.59 -13.94 -11.38
C ASP A 234 -4.48 -14.53 -10.50
N LEU A 235 -4.73 -14.73 -9.20
CA LEU A 235 -3.79 -15.33 -8.25
C LEU A 235 -4.43 -16.59 -7.65
N GLY A 236 -5.34 -16.40 -6.70
CA GLY A 236 -6.03 -17.46 -5.97
C GLY A 236 -5.18 -18.10 -4.88
N VAL A 237 -5.86 -18.92 -4.08
CA VAL A 237 -5.26 -19.79 -3.06
C VAL A 237 -5.73 -21.21 -3.34
N THR A 238 -4.80 -22.12 -3.59
CA THR A 238 -5.13 -23.55 -3.69
C THR A 238 -5.10 -24.16 -2.29
N VAL A 239 -6.08 -25.01 -2.00
CA VAL A 239 -6.22 -25.70 -0.72
C VAL A 239 -6.45 -27.18 -0.97
N ASP A 240 -5.62 -28.01 -0.36
CA ASP A 240 -5.70 -29.47 -0.44
C ASP A 240 -6.02 -30.06 0.94
N ALA A 241 -6.97 -31.01 0.98
CA ALA A 241 -7.32 -31.75 2.19
C ALA A 241 -6.42 -32.99 2.32
N VAL A 242 -5.37 -32.86 3.14
CA VAL A 242 -4.33 -33.86 3.34
C VAL A 242 -4.60 -34.65 4.64
N GLY A 243 -4.40 -35.96 4.62
CA GLY A 243 -4.55 -36.81 5.81
C GLY A 243 -5.91 -37.52 5.93
N LEU A 244 -5.94 -38.50 6.84
CA LEU A 244 -7.10 -39.33 7.19
C LEU A 244 -7.74 -38.80 8.50
N GLU A 245 -8.90 -39.35 8.90
CA GLU A 245 -9.79 -38.82 9.95
C GLU A 245 -9.08 -38.38 11.25
N GLU A 246 -8.06 -39.09 11.72
CA GLU A 246 -7.34 -38.75 12.97
C GLU A 246 -6.26 -37.65 12.80
N ASN A 247 -5.91 -37.30 11.57
CA ASN A 247 -4.85 -36.36 11.22
C ASN A 247 -5.27 -35.41 10.08
N GLN A 248 -6.47 -34.83 10.19
CA GLN A 248 -6.98 -33.86 9.23
C GLN A 248 -6.04 -32.65 9.10
N ARG A 249 -5.51 -32.45 7.89
CA ARG A 249 -4.61 -31.35 7.55
C ARG A 249 -5.09 -30.62 6.31
N LEU A 250 -4.73 -29.35 6.25
CA LEU A 250 -4.92 -28.51 5.08
C LEU A 250 -3.57 -28.01 4.60
N ALA A 251 -3.27 -28.22 3.32
CA ALA A 251 -2.12 -27.61 2.65
C ALA A 251 -2.61 -26.42 1.82
N PHE A 252 -1.93 -25.29 1.95
CA PHE A 252 -2.27 -24.05 1.25
C PHE A 252 -1.12 -23.64 0.34
N GLU A 253 -1.40 -23.46 -0.93
CA GLU A 253 -0.53 -22.74 -1.86
C GLU A 253 -1.07 -21.34 -2.13
N ILE A 254 -0.27 -20.31 -1.84
CA ILE A 254 -0.69 -18.92 -1.93
C ILE A 254 0.21 -18.13 -2.87
N ALA A 255 -0.37 -17.65 -3.97
CA ALA A 255 0.30 -16.74 -4.90
C ALA A 255 0.39 -15.31 -4.35
N GLY A 256 1.55 -14.67 -4.53
CA GLY A 256 1.89 -13.38 -3.96
C GLY A 256 1.33 -12.19 -4.75
N SER A 257 0.56 -11.34 -4.08
CA SER A 257 -0.04 -10.14 -4.72
C SER A 257 0.85 -8.89 -4.72
N LYS A 258 2.01 -8.93 -4.07
CA LYS A 258 2.94 -7.79 -3.90
C LYS A 258 4.37 -8.19 -4.22
N CYS A 259 4.54 -8.80 -5.39
CA CYS A 259 5.82 -9.27 -5.88
C CYS A 259 6.42 -8.24 -6.84
N ILE A 260 7.70 -7.95 -6.66
CA ILE A 260 8.52 -7.20 -7.61
C ILE A 260 9.74 -8.07 -7.87
N GLU A 261 10.01 -8.34 -9.15
CA GLU A 261 11.16 -9.12 -9.58
C GLU A 261 12.47 -8.48 -9.10
N SER A 262 13.45 -9.33 -8.86
CA SER A 262 14.80 -8.87 -8.53
C SER A 262 15.45 -8.34 -9.80
N GLY A 263 15.79 -7.06 -9.82
CA GLY A 263 16.56 -6.45 -10.91
C GLY A 263 18.00 -6.16 -10.46
N ALA A 264 18.85 -5.73 -11.41
CA ALA A 264 20.26 -5.38 -11.14
C ALA A 264 20.43 -4.31 -10.04
N ILE A 265 19.43 -3.47 -9.82
CA ILE A 265 19.48 -2.30 -8.90
C ILE A 265 18.62 -2.52 -7.64
N HIS A 266 17.63 -3.43 -7.69
CA HIS A 266 16.67 -3.58 -6.61
C HIS A 266 16.52 -5.05 -6.21
N PRO A 267 16.77 -5.39 -4.93
CA PRO A 267 16.48 -6.72 -4.45
C PRO A 267 14.97 -6.93 -4.55
N GLY A 268 14.57 -8.09 -5.09
CA GLY A 268 13.16 -8.46 -5.24
C GLY A 268 12.36 -8.24 -3.95
N LYS A 269 11.05 -8.02 -4.09
CA LYS A 269 10.14 -7.82 -2.95
C LYS A 269 9.01 -8.83 -3.02
N GLY A 270 8.63 -9.37 -1.85
CA GLY A 270 7.52 -10.32 -1.73
C GLY A 270 7.92 -11.75 -2.09
N GLN A 271 7.07 -12.71 -1.74
CA GLN A 271 7.21 -14.10 -2.14
C GLN A 271 6.23 -14.39 -3.26
N GLU A 272 6.70 -14.90 -4.38
CA GLU A 272 5.86 -15.25 -5.53
C GLU A 272 4.85 -16.34 -5.17
N ARG A 273 5.31 -17.39 -4.48
CA ARG A 273 4.44 -18.41 -3.88
C ARG A 273 4.94 -18.76 -2.49
N ARG A 274 4.00 -19.16 -1.63
CA ARG A 274 4.29 -19.74 -0.32
C ARG A 274 3.36 -20.90 -0.03
N TYR A 275 3.88 -21.84 0.74
CA TYR A 275 3.19 -23.04 1.14
C TYR A 275 3.05 -23.04 2.66
N ILE A 276 1.85 -23.33 3.15
CA ILE A 276 1.55 -23.43 4.57
C ILE A 276 0.74 -24.70 4.79
N GLU A 277 1.20 -25.58 5.67
CA GLU A 277 0.41 -26.73 6.12
C GLU A 277 -0.03 -26.52 7.55
N ILE A 278 -1.27 -26.91 7.83
CA ILE A 278 -1.85 -26.86 9.18
C ILE A 278 -2.53 -28.19 9.55
N VAL A 279 -2.57 -28.50 10.83
CA VAL A 279 -3.50 -29.46 11.42
C VAL A 279 -4.80 -28.75 11.79
N CYS A 280 -5.94 -29.35 11.47
CA CYS A 280 -7.25 -28.78 11.73
C CYS A 280 -7.61 -28.92 13.22
N LYS A 281 -7.47 -27.83 13.99
CA LYS A 281 -7.80 -27.78 15.43
C LYS A 281 -8.84 -26.71 15.77
N THR A 282 -9.30 -25.93 14.78
CA THR A 282 -10.26 -24.84 14.98
C THR A 282 -11.50 -25.04 14.10
N PRO A 283 -12.67 -24.49 14.49
CA PRO A 283 -13.92 -24.69 13.76
C PRO A 283 -13.83 -24.29 12.28
N GLU A 284 -13.14 -23.19 11.97
CA GLU A 284 -12.93 -22.76 10.58
C GLU A 284 -12.00 -23.69 9.79
N ALA A 285 -11.10 -24.41 10.46
CA ALA A 285 -10.20 -25.38 9.83
C ALA A 285 -10.93 -26.69 9.54
N ALA A 286 -11.68 -27.21 10.52
CA ALA A 286 -12.49 -28.42 10.37
C ALA A 286 -13.52 -28.26 9.25
N TRP A 287 -14.29 -27.17 9.28
CA TRP A 287 -15.28 -26.89 8.23
C TRP A 287 -14.63 -26.78 6.84
N LEU A 288 -13.46 -26.12 6.74
CA LEU A 288 -12.76 -26.02 5.45
C LEU A 288 -12.20 -27.37 5.01
N PHE A 289 -11.74 -28.22 5.92
CA PHE A 289 -11.31 -29.57 5.60
C PHE A 289 -12.46 -30.39 5.02
N ASP A 290 -13.62 -30.43 5.68
CA ASP A 290 -14.79 -31.16 5.21
C ASP A 290 -15.21 -30.67 3.81
N HIS A 291 -15.32 -29.35 3.64
CA HIS A 291 -15.68 -28.73 2.36
C HIS A 291 -14.71 -29.07 1.21
N VAL A 292 -13.41 -29.16 1.51
CA VAL A 292 -12.38 -29.50 0.51
C VAL A 292 -12.32 -31.01 0.26
N ALA A 293 -12.50 -31.82 1.31
CA ALA A 293 -12.48 -33.28 1.23
C ALA A 293 -13.67 -33.85 0.43
N GLU A 294 -14.80 -33.12 0.39
CA GLU A 294 -15.95 -33.45 -0.46
C GLU A 294 -15.70 -33.21 -1.97
N GLN A 295 -14.65 -32.48 -2.34
CA GLN A 295 -14.30 -32.28 -3.75
C GLN A 295 -13.68 -33.55 -4.36
N PRO A 296 -13.91 -33.86 -5.64
CA PRO A 296 -13.37 -35.06 -6.29
C PRO A 296 -11.85 -35.21 -6.15
N ASP A 297 -11.13 -34.10 -6.33
CA ASP A 297 -9.67 -34.07 -6.24
C ASP A 297 -9.16 -33.79 -4.82
N ARG A 298 -10.07 -33.70 -3.83
CA ARG A 298 -9.79 -33.23 -2.47
C ARG A 298 -9.01 -31.92 -2.43
N ALA A 299 -9.25 -31.08 -3.43
CA ALA A 299 -8.57 -29.83 -3.66
C ALA A 299 -9.54 -28.77 -4.17
N VAL A 300 -9.34 -27.52 -3.78
CA VAL A 300 -10.12 -26.38 -4.28
C VAL A 300 -9.24 -25.17 -4.54
N ARG A 301 -9.55 -24.44 -5.62
CA ARG A 301 -8.95 -23.12 -5.88
C ARG A 301 -9.87 -22.02 -5.39
N LEU A 302 -9.48 -21.35 -4.32
CA LEU A 302 -10.20 -20.23 -3.71
C LEU A 302 -9.84 -18.91 -4.39
N PHE A 303 -10.83 -18.26 -4.98
CA PHE A 303 -10.69 -16.90 -5.52
C PHE A 303 -12.04 -16.19 -5.52
N LEU A 304 -12.04 -14.88 -5.72
CA LEU A 304 -13.22 -14.06 -5.99
C LEU A 304 -12.99 -13.30 -7.29
N GLY A 305 -13.99 -13.36 -8.18
CA GLY A 305 -13.95 -12.61 -9.43
C GLY A 305 -14.15 -11.12 -9.19
N ALA A 306 -13.42 -10.30 -9.93
CA ALA A 306 -13.72 -8.88 -10.10
C ALA A 306 -14.03 -8.62 -11.58
N PRO A 307 -14.89 -7.65 -11.91
CA PRO A 307 -15.14 -7.30 -13.31
C PRO A 307 -13.82 -7.03 -14.04
N THR A 308 -13.67 -7.61 -15.23
CA THR A 308 -12.51 -7.37 -16.11
C THR A 308 -12.56 -5.99 -16.74
N TYR A 309 -13.76 -5.45 -16.95
CA TYR A 309 -13.96 -4.14 -17.56
C TYR A 309 -14.59 -3.15 -16.57
N ASP A 310 -14.33 -1.87 -16.77
CA ASP A 310 -15.04 -0.79 -16.10
C ASP A 310 -16.41 -0.53 -16.75
N ARG A 311 -17.18 0.44 -16.22
CA ARG A 311 -18.52 0.77 -16.76
C ARG A 311 -18.48 1.35 -18.18
N LYS A 312 -17.32 1.74 -18.68
CA LYS A 312 -17.09 2.29 -20.01
C LYS A 312 -16.52 1.25 -20.98
N GLY A 313 -16.39 -0.01 -20.56
CA GLY A 313 -15.81 -1.08 -21.37
C GLY A 313 -14.28 -1.05 -21.42
N ILE A 314 -13.61 -0.26 -20.57
CA ILE A 314 -12.15 -0.22 -20.51
C ILE A 314 -11.64 -1.36 -19.64
N GLU A 315 -10.68 -2.13 -20.16
CA GLU A 315 -10.07 -3.23 -19.41
C GLU A 315 -9.37 -2.72 -18.14
N LEU A 316 -9.65 -3.39 -17.03
CA LEU A 316 -9.09 -3.06 -15.73
C LEU A 316 -7.78 -3.81 -15.53
N MET A 317 -6.73 -3.04 -15.24
CA MET A 317 -5.45 -3.59 -14.81
C MET A 317 -5.64 -4.54 -13.61
N ALA A 318 -4.81 -5.59 -13.54
CA ALA A 318 -4.84 -6.57 -12.46
C ALA A 318 -4.80 -5.94 -11.06
N THR A 319 -4.04 -4.85 -10.89
CA THR A 319 -3.96 -4.13 -9.61
C THR A 319 -5.30 -3.53 -9.15
N GLU A 320 -6.12 -3.03 -10.08
CA GLU A 320 -7.45 -2.51 -9.76
C GLU A 320 -8.45 -3.65 -9.51
N ARG A 321 -8.36 -4.76 -10.25
CA ARG A 321 -9.17 -5.96 -9.97
C ARG A 321 -8.91 -6.50 -8.56
N ARG A 322 -7.63 -6.66 -8.18
CA ARG A 322 -7.19 -7.05 -6.83
C ARG A 322 -7.64 -6.06 -5.75
N ARG A 323 -7.68 -4.75 -6.06
CA ARG A 323 -8.21 -3.72 -5.15
C ARG A 323 -9.70 -3.89 -4.92
N ARG A 324 -10.49 -4.17 -5.97
CA ARG A 324 -11.93 -4.40 -5.86
C ARG A 324 -12.26 -5.64 -5.02
N VAL A 325 -11.53 -6.74 -5.20
CA VAL A 325 -11.64 -7.92 -4.33
C VAL A 325 -11.34 -7.55 -2.87
N SER A 326 -10.28 -6.75 -2.65
CA SER A 326 -9.93 -6.27 -1.32
C SER A 326 -11.03 -5.41 -0.68
N ASP A 327 -11.65 -4.52 -1.45
CA ASP A 327 -12.76 -3.67 -1.00
C ASP A 327 -14.02 -4.48 -0.71
N GLN A 328 -14.32 -5.48 -1.55
CA GLN A 328 -15.46 -6.39 -1.38
C GLN A 328 -15.33 -7.22 -0.09
N LEU A 329 -14.18 -7.89 0.10
CA LEU A 329 -13.88 -8.62 1.34
C LEU A 329 -13.83 -7.68 2.54
N GLY A 330 -13.34 -6.46 2.36
CA GLY A 330 -13.34 -5.40 3.38
C GLY A 330 -14.74 -5.09 3.90
N LYS A 331 -15.71 -4.85 2.99
CA LYS A 331 -17.11 -4.59 3.34
C LYS A 331 -17.78 -5.80 4.00
N LEU A 332 -17.55 -6.99 3.44
CA LEU A 332 -18.09 -8.25 3.97
C LEU A 332 -17.63 -8.49 5.41
N ILE A 333 -16.32 -8.44 5.67
CA ILE A 333 -15.76 -8.68 7.00
C ILE A 333 -16.14 -7.57 7.98
N ALA A 334 -16.28 -6.32 7.53
CA ALA A 334 -16.77 -5.24 8.39
C ALA A 334 -18.23 -5.49 8.84
N ARG A 335 -19.09 -5.95 7.92
CA ARG A 335 -20.48 -6.32 8.23
C ARG A 335 -20.54 -7.48 9.22
N LEU A 336 -19.84 -8.58 8.94
CA LEU A 336 -19.77 -9.75 9.82
C LEU A 336 -19.17 -9.40 11.18
N GLY A 337 -18.16 -8.52 11.21
CA GLY A 337 -17.56 -8.03 12.44
C GLY A 337 -18.54 -7.29 13.35
N LYS A 338 -19.48 -6.53 12.79
CA LYS A 338 -20.55 -5.87 13.58
C LYS A 338 -21.54 -6.88 14.16
N VAL A 339 -21.82 -7.96 13.45
CA VAL A 339 -22.66 -9.06 13.96
C VAL A 339 -21.96 -9.77 15.13
N ALA A 340 -20.69 -10.16 14.95
CA ALA A 340 -19.94 -10.85 16.00
C ALA A 340 -19.63 -9.96 17.21
N PHE A 341 -19.39 -8.67 16.99
CA PHE A 341 -18.91 -7.71 18.00
C PHE A 341 -19.69 -6.38 17.95
N PRO A 342 -20.98 -6.36 18.30
CA PRO A 342 -21.84 -5.18 18.14
C PRO A 342 -21.40 -3.97 18.98
N ARG A 343 -20.68 -4.20 20.09
CA ARG A 343 -20.15 -3.16 20.98
C ARG A 343 -18.76 -2.67 20.58
N LEU A 344 -18.18 -3.20 19.51
CA LEU A 344 -16.84 -2.82 19.07
C LEU A 344 -16.91 -1.59 18.17
N ASN A 345 -16.47 -0.44 18.66
CA ASN A 345 -16.48 0.84 17.94
C ASN A 345 -15.41 0.95 16.82
N CYS A 346 -14.95 -0.16 16.25
CA CYS A 346 -14.02 -0.18 15.12
C CYS A 346 -14.38 -1.30 14.14
N ASN A 347 -14.23 -0.99 12.85
CA ASN A 347 -14.55 -1.96 11.80
C ASN A 347 -13.47 -3.05 11.72
N LEU A 348 -13.90 -4.31 11.81
CA LEU A 348 -13.05 -5.44 11.48
C LEU A 348 -12.69 -5.40 9.99
N SER A 349 -11.43 -5.66 9.66
CA SER A 349 -10.95 -5.73 8.27
C SER A 349 -10.19 -7.03 8.03
N PRO A 350 -10.09 -7.52 6.78
CA PRO A 350 -9.37 -8.76 6.46
C PRO A 350 -7.94 -8.79 6.99
N TYR A 351 -7.26 -7.63 6.97
CA TYR A 351 -5.89 -7.53 7.45
C TYR A 351 -5.75 -7.80 8.96
N VAL A 352 -6.82 -7.69 9.75
CA VAL A 352 -6.76 -8.02 11.19
C VAL A 352 -6.39 -9.49 11.39
N PHE A 353 -6.90 -10.40 10.56
CA PHE A 353 -6.51 -11.82 10.63
C PHE A 353 -5.04 -12.04 10.37
N ARG A 354 -4.49 -11.35 9.36
CA ARG A 354 -3.05 -11.36 9.07
C ARG A 354 -2.20 -10.81 10.22
N HIS A 355 -2.65 -9.73 10.86
CA HIS A 355 -1.98 -9.18 12.04
C HIS A 355 -2.07 -10.14 13.24
N ALA A 356 -3.21 -10.80 13.43
CA ALA A 356 -3.40 -11.80 14.47
C ALA A 356 -2.46 -12.99 14.26
N LEU A 357 -2.40 -13.55 13.04
CA LEU A 357 -1.48 -14.64 12.73
C LEU A 357 -0.01 -14.24 12.90
N ALA A 358 0.37 -13.03 12.46
CA ALA A 358 1.73 -12.54 12.67
C ALA A 358 2.08 -12.42 14.16
N SER A 359 1.13 -11.96 14.99
CA SER A 359 1.29 -11.94 16.45
C SER A 359 1.37 -13.34 17.04
N ASP A 360 0.55 -14.29 16.59
CA ASP A 360 0.58 -15.69 17.03
C ASP A 360 1.94 -16.33 16.75
N LEU A 361 2.41 -16.22 15.50
CA LEU A 361 3.72 -16.74 15.07
C LEU A 361 4.87 -16.17 15.90
N ARG A 362 4.81 -14.88 16.24
CA ARG A 362 5.80 -14.21 17.07
C ARG A 362 5.76 -14.63 18.54
N ALA A 363 4.59 -14.96 19.06
CA ALA A 363 4.46 -15.51 20.41
C ALA A 363 4.99 -16.95 20.47
N SER A 364 4.89 -17.70 19.38
CA SER A 364 5.48 -19.03 19.20
C SER A 364 6.94 -18.98 18.72
N ALA A 365 7.76 -18.09 19.28
CA ALA A 365 9.15 -17.88 18.85
C ALA A 365 10.06 -19.12 19.00
N HIS A 366 9.66 -20.10 19.82
CA HIS A 366 10.34 -21.39 19.94
C HIS A 366 10.09 -22.32 18.74
N GLN A 367 8.98 -22.13 18.01
CA GLN A 367 8.56 -22.93 16.86
C GLN A 367 8.94 -22.26 15.53
N PHE A 368 8.92 -20.92 15.47
CA PHE A 368 9.20 -20.18 14.23
C PHE A 368 10.32 -19.17 14.40
N ASN A 369 11.41 -19.36 13.63
CA ASN A 369 12.43 -18.33 13.47
C ASN A 369 11.92 -17.18 12.58
N ARG A 370 12.67 -16.07 12.54
CA ARG A 370 12.27 -14.89 11.76
C ARG A 370 12.09 -15.21 10.28
N CYS A 371 12.94 -16.04 9.68
CA CYS A 371 12.76 -16.47 8.28
C CYS A 371 11.42 -17.17 8.06
N GLY A 372 11.06 -18.14 8.90
CA GLY A 372 9.78 -18.85 8.83
C GLY A 372 8.57 -17.91 8.95
N ILE A 373 8.64 -16.92 9.84
CA ILE A 373 7.60 -15.88 9.97
C ILE A 373 7.51 -15.04 8.69
N ALA A 374 8.63 -14.70 8.06
CA ALA A 374 8.65 -13.98 6.79
C ALA A 374 8.01 -14.81 5.68
N SER A 375 8.39 -16.08 5.56
CA SER A 375 7.84 -17.02 4.57
C SER A 375 6.33 -17.16 4.72
N ALA A 376 5.83 -17.40 5.95
CA ALA A 376 4.40 -17.51 6.23
C ALA A 376 3.62 -16.24 5.83
N LEU A 377 4.23 -15.07 6.06
CA LEU A 377 3.64 -13.79 5.67
C LEU A 377 3.90 -13.45 4.18
N GLY A 378 4.68 -14.21 3.42
CA GLY A 378 5.00 -13.87 2.04
C GLY A 378 5.86 -12.60 1.94
N HIS A 379 6.85 -12.48 2.83
CA HIS A 379 7.88 -11.46 2.84
C HIS A 379 9.23 -12.06 2.41
N GLN A 380 10.03 -11.29 1.67
CA GLN A 380 11.38 -11.68 1.23
C GLN A 380 12.50 -11.05 2.08
N SER A 381 12.14 -10.37 3.17
CA SER A 381 13.07 -9.76 4.12
C SER A 381 12.47 -9.70 5.52
N GLU A 382 13.28 -10.03 6.53
CA GLU A 382 12.89 -9.95 7.94
C GLU A 382 12.49 -8.53 8.38
N LYS A 383 13.10 -7.49 7.80
CA LYS A 383 12.85 -6.09 8.14
C LYS A 383 11.38 -5.71 7.95
N THR A 384 10.75 -6.24 6.89
CA THR A 384 9.36 -5.91 6.53
C THR A 384 8.32 -6.48 7.50
N GLN A 385 8.72 -7.40 8.38
CA GLN A 385 7.84 -7.93 9.41
C GLN A 385 7.55 -6.92 10.52
N GLN A 386 8.41 -5.91 10.75
CA GLN A 386 8.28 -4.98 11.89
C GLN A 386 6.91 -4.28 11.95
N HIS A 387 6.20 -4.18 10.82
CA HIS A 387 4.89 -3.55 10.74
C HIS A 387 3.70 -4.46 11.12
N TYR A 388 3.92 -5.76 11.35
CA TYR A 388 2.86 -6.74 11.61
C TYR A 388 2.90 -7.31 13.03
N GLY A 389 1.95 -6.87 13.87
CA GLY A 389 1.71 -7.44 15.19
C GLY A 389 2.85 -7.19 16.18
N SER A 390 2.61 -7.40 17.47
CA SER A 390 3.66 -7.44 18.49
C SER A 390 3.57 -8.79 19.23
N PRO A 391 4.70 -9.39 19.66
CA PRO A 391 4.67 -10.61 20.48
C PRO A 391 3.81 -10.44 21.74
N ASN A 392 3.79 -9.24 22.30
CA ASN A 392 3.03 -8.94 23.53
C ASN A 392 1.51 -8.88 23.30
N THR A 393 1.07 -8.76 22.04
CA THR A 393 -0.35 -8.61 21.71
C THR A 393 -1.10 -9.93 21.82
N SER A 394 -0.46 -11.06 21.50
CA SER A 394 -1.01 -12.43 21.58
C SER A 394 -0.57 -13.19 22.83
N LYS A 395 0.47 -12.73 23.55
CA LYS A 395 0.97 -13.41 24.76
C LYS A 395 -0.15 -13.61 25.80
N GLY A 396 -0.31 -14.85 26.25
CA GLY A 396 -1.31 -15.26 27.25
C GLY A 396 -2.75 -15.34 26.73
N LEU A 397 -2.97 -15.34 25.41
CA LEU A 397 -4.29 -15.58 24.81
C LEU A 397 -4.42 -17.04 24.36
N ASN A 398 -5.60 -17.61 24.57
CA ASN A 398 -5.96 -18.92 24.02
C ASN A 398 -6.29 -18.84 22.52
N GLY A 399 -6.20 -19.98 21.83
CA GLY A 399 -6.59 -20.07 20.42
C GLY A 399 -5.58 -19.49 19.42
N SER A 400 -4.28 -19.52 19.73
CA SER A 400 -3.23 -19.18 18.75
C SER A 400 -3.35 -20.08 17.51
N ARG A 401 -3.42 -19.52 16.30
CA ARG A 401 -3.44 -20.30 15.05
C ARG A 401 -2.05 -20.81 14.67
N ALA A 402 -0.98 -20.25 15.25
CA ALA A 402 0.38 -20.70 14.99
C ALA A 402 0.63 -22.15 15.44
N VAL A 403 -0.07 -22.62 16.49
CA VAL A 403 0.05 -24.01 16.99
C VAL A 403 -0.53 -25.06 16.04
N GLN A 404 -1.29 -24.62 15.03
CA GLN A 404 -1.81 -25.48 13.98
C GLN A 404 -0.82 -25.66 12.84
N ILE A 405 0.09 -24.69 12.64
CA ILE A 405 1.01 -24.70 11.51
C ILE A 405 2.11 -25.74 11.74
N THR A 406 2.22 -26.69 10.82
CA THR A 406 3.23 -27.77 10.83
C THR A 406 4.36 -27.51 9.86
N HIS A 407 4.09 -26.85 8.75
CA HIS A 407 5.08 -26.57 7.72
C HIS A 407 4.88 -25.19 7.09
N VAL A 408 5.99 -24.52 6.77
CA VAL A 408 6.01 -23.27 6.01
C VAL A 408 7.22 -23.26 5.08
N SER A 409 6.98 -22.98 3.80
CA SER A 409 8.03 -22.73 2.82
C SER A 409 7.62 -21.65 1.82
N ALA A 410 8.59 -21.12 1.06
CA ALA A 410 8.35 -20.10 0.05
C ALA A 410 9.37 -20.21 -1.08
N THR A 411 9.04 -19.69 -2.26
CA THR A 411 9.85 -19.90 -3.48
C THR A 411 11.20 -19.18 -3.44
N SER A 412 11.27 -17.99 -2.83
CA SER A 412 12.52 -17.23 -2.73
C SER A 412 13.09 -17.25 -1.31
N PRO A 413 14.43 -17.27 -1.16
CA PRO A 413 15.06 -17.18 0.15
C PRO A 413 14.72 -15.85 0.85
N VAL A 414 14.56 -15.92 2.17
CA VAL A 414 14.32 -14.73 3.00
C VAL A 414 15.66 -14.09 3.36
N ARG A 415 15.81 -12.80 3.06
CA ARG A 415 17.00 -12.05 3.45
C ARG A 415 16.99 -11.71 4.94
N ALA A 416 18.01 -12.20 5.65
CA ALA A 416 18.25 -11.90 7.06
C ALA A 416 18.50 -10.40 7.27
N PHE A 417 18.07 -9.88 8.42
CA PHE A 417 18.38 -8.50 8.79
C PHE A 417 19.52 -8.48 9.82
N GLU A 418 20.75 -8.26 9.34
CA GLU A 418 21.88 -7.95 10.23
C GLU A 418 21.77 -6.50 10.72
N ARG A 419 21.64 -6.31 12.03
CA ARG A 419 21.93 -5.02 12.65
C ARG A 419 23.44 -4.91 12.71
N ALA A 420 24.05 -4.16 11.80
CA ALA A 420 25.41 -3.66 12.03
C ALA A 420 25.40 -2.87 13.36
N ARG A 421 26.02 -3.42 14.41
CA ARG A 421 26.35 -2.66 15.61
C ARG A 421 27.47 -1.70 15.21
N ILE A 422 27.10 -0.50 14.76
CA ILE A 422 28.05 0.61 14.72
C ILE A 422 28.29 1.02 16.17
N GLY A 423 29.46 0.67 16.72
CA GLY A 423 29.90 1.13 18.03
C GLY A 423 30.31 0.02 19.00
N GLN A 424 31.34 -0.76 18.66
CA GLN A 424 32.24 -1.31 19.67
C GLN A 424 33.65 -1.02 19.16
N LYS A 425 34.28 0.04 19.70
CA LYS A 425 35.71 0.27 19.53
C LYS A 425 36.42 -0.94 20.14
N TYR A 426 37.18 -1.65 19.33
CA TYR A 426 38.21 -2.55 19.83
C TYR A 426 39.35 -1.66 20.34
N ASP A 427 39.56 -1.65 21.65
CA ASP A 427 40.84 -1.24 22.22
C ASP A 427 41.86 -2.32 21.81
N ALA A 428 42.71 -1.97 20.85
CA ALA A 428 43.93 -2.70 20.58
C ALA A 428 45.02 -2.11 21.48
N THR A 429 45.33 -2.79 22.57
CA THR A 429 46.63 -2.66 23.22
C THR A 429 47.64 -3.48 22.42
N PRO A 430 48.74 -2.87 21.94
CA PRO A 430 49.84 -3.59 21.32
C PRO A 430 50.76 -4.18 22.40
N GLU A 431 51.11 -5.45 22.26
CA GLU A 431 52.37 -6.01 22.77
C GLU A 431 53.46 -5.87 21.70
#